data_AF-A0A2P4YPK6-F1
#
_entry.id   AF-A0A2P4YPK6-F1
#
_cell.length_a   1.000
_cell.length_b   1.000
_cell.length_c   1.000
_cell.angle_alpha   90.00
_cell.angle_beta   90.00
_cell.angle_gamma   90.00
#
_symmetry.space_group_name_H-M   'P 1'
#
loop_
_entity.id
_entity.type
_entity.pdbx_description
1 polymer ?
#
loop_
_entity_poly.entity_id
_entity_poly.type
_entity_poly.pdbx_seq_one_letter_code
_entity_poly.pdbx_strand_id
1 'polypeptide(L)'
;MKTWDGETVDVNVQQDASEFLTSFFQQIESEMNGISAGGGDNYTSDENILNTFFGGEFSNELVAEGDRYSERFEPFHFISVPVRDRKNLKESLDGWVEGEKVSYTWEKGSNSKTGNDTGNDDDSEEKVTLETHKRISISKLPAYLIIHLKRFEFDFEKMQQIKLHDRFEFPTELDMYPYTKEGQQEKRKRSTSTADDGTIKPLLKS
;
A
#
# COMPACT_ATOMS: atom_id res chain seq x y z
N MET A 1 3.46 25.58 19.52
CA MET A 1 2.86 24.45 18.78
C MET A 1 2.78 23.30 19.76
N LYS A 2 1.63 22.62 19.87
CA LYS A 2 1.45 21.50 20.80
C LYS A 2 1.29 20.20 20.01
N THR A 3 1.82 19.11 20.53
CA THR A 3 1.60 17.74 20.04
C THR A 3 0.16 17.30 20.35
N TRP A 4 -0.27 16.16 19.80
CA TRP A 4 -1.63 15.62 19.97
C TRP A 4 -1.99 15.30 21.44
N ASP A 5 -1.00 14.99 22.26
CA ASP A 5 -1.11 14.80 23.72
C ASP A 5 -1.17 16.12 24.52
N GLY A 6 -1.10 17.27 23.85
CA GLY A 6 -1.15 18.58 24.48
C GLY A 6 0.19 19.04 25.08
N GLU A 7 1.25 18.25 24.91
CA GLU A 7 2.60 18.63 25.33
C GLU A 7 3.20 19.71 24.42
N THR A 8 4.19 20.42 24.93
CA THR A 8 4.90 21.44 24.17
C THR A 8 5.81 20.77 23.15
N VAL A 9 5.64 21.08 21.86
CA VAL A 9 6.56 20.61 20.81
C VAL A 9 7.97 21.13 21.13
N ASP A 10 8.89 20.20 21.39
CA ASP A 10 10.31 20.56 21.51
C ASP A 10 10.87 20.92 20.13
N VAL A 11 11.13 22.22 19.95
CA VAL A 11 11.64 22.78 18.69
C VAL A 11 13.07 22.32 18.36
N ASN A 12 13.79 21.73 19.32
CA ASN A 12 15.14 21.22 19.09
C ASN A 12 15.14 19.78 18.54
N VAL A 13 14.01 19.08 18.63
CA VAL A 13 13.85 17.72 18.12
C VAL A 13 13.23 17.78 16.73
N GLN A 14 13.90 17.16 15.75
CA GLN A 14 13.30 16.99 14.43
C GLN A 14 12.22 15.92 14.49
N GLN A 15 10.98 16.32 14.25
CA GLN A 15 9.83 15.44 14.19
C GLN A 15 9.66 14.81 12.80
N ASP A 16 9.02 13.65 12.73
CA ASP A 16 8.63 13.03 11.47
C ASP A 16 7.49 13.84 10.83
N ALA A 17 7.64 14.20 9.54
CA ALA A 17 6.64 14.99 8.82
C ALA A 17 5.31 14.25 8.61
N SER A 18 5.33 12.91 8.63
CA SER A 18 4.13 12.09 8.42
C SER A 18 3.15 12.16 9.60
N GLU A 19 3.64 12.28 10.83
CA GLU A 19 2.78 12.47 12.00
C GLU A 19 2.05 13.81 11.93
N PHE A 20 2.79 14.88 11.63
CA PHE A 20 2.21 16.20 11.40
C PHE A 20 1.17 16.18 10.26
N LEU A 21 1.50 15.57 9.12
CA LEU A 21 0.58 15.47 7.98
C LEU A 21 -0.69 14.71 8.34
N THR A 22 -0.58 13.61 9.08
CA THR A 22 -1.73 12.82 9.52
C THR A 22 -2.63 13.62 10.44
N SER A 23 -2.06 14.29 11.47
CA SER A 23 -2.83 15.14 12.38
C SER A 23 -3.45 16.33 11.66
N PHE A 24 -2.74 16.93 10.72
CA PHE A 24 -3.23 18.05 9.92
C PHE A 24 -4.44 17.65 9.06
N PHE A 25 -4.37 16.49 8.38
CA PHE A 25 -5.50 15.99 7.62
C PHE A 25 -6.68 15.63 8.51
N GLN A 26 -6.47 14.95 9.65
CA GLN A 26 -7.55 14.66 10.60
C GLN A 26 -8.24 15.94 11.12
N GLN A 27 -7.47 16.99 11.38
CA GLN A 27 -8.03 18.27 11.81
C GLN A 27 -8.89 18.91 10.71
N ILE A 28 -8.40 18.92 9.47
CA ILE A 28 -9.18 19.44 8.33
C ILE A 28 -10.47 18.64 8.15
N GLU A 29 -10.40 17.30 8.18
CA GLU A 29 -11.60 16.44 8.05
C GLU A 29 -12.61 16.73 9.16
N SER A 30 -12.14 16.88 10.40
CA SER A 30 -13.01 17.18 11.55
C SER A 30 -13.71 18.53 11.40
N GLU A 31 -12.99 19.58 11.00
CA GLU A 31 -13.57 20.92 10.80
C GLU A 31 -14.56 20.93 9.63
N MET A 32 -14.24 20.23 8.53
CA MET A 32 -15.12 20.14 7.37
C MET A 32 -16.41 19.36 7.65
N ASN A 33 -16.33 18.29 8.42
CA ASN A 33 -17.49 17.54 8.89
C ASN A 33 -18.33 18.35 9.90
N GLY A 34 -17.69 19.22 10.69
CA GLY A 34 -18.38 20.14 11.60
C GLY A 34 -19.16 21.25 10.88
N ILE A 35 -18.64 21.76 9.76
CA ILE A 35 -19.30 22.79 8.94
C ILE A 35 -20.58 22.25 8.28
N SER A 36 -20.57 20.98 7.84
CA SER A 36 -21.69 20.34 7.15
C SER A 36 -22.85 19.91 8.07
N ALA A 37 -22.65 19.88 9.39
CA ALA A 37 -23.70 19.53 10.37
C ALA A 37 -24.56 20.72 10.85
N GLY A 38 -24.20 21.97 10.51
CA GLY A 38 -24.79 23.17 11.10
C GLY A 38 -25.70 24.04 10.21
N GLY A 39 -25.88 23.71 8.92
CA GLY A 39 -26.60 24.56 7.95
C GLY A 39 -27.63 23.79 7.15
N GLY A 40 -28.91 24.11 7.33
CA GLY A 40 -30.06 23.46 6.70
C GLY A 40 -30.30 23.82 5.23
N ASP A 41 -29.29 23.70 4.37
CA ASP A 41 -29.46 23.83 2.91
C ASP A 41 -28.92 22.60 2.18
N ASN A 42 -29.81 21.98 1.38
CA ASN A 42 -29.59 20.77 0.59
C ASN A 42 -28.65 21.00 -0.63
N TYR A 43 -27.44 21.49 -0.41
CA TYR A 43 -26.38 21.37 -1.41
C TYR A 43 -25.60 20.07 -1.16
N THR A 44 -26.00 19.07 -1.95
CA THR A 44 -25.19 17.96 -2.49
C THR A 44 -23.87 17.69 -1.78
N SER A 45 -23.79 16.55 -1.07
CA SER A 45 -22.71 15.55 -1.21
C SER A 45 -21.34 16.03 -1.70
N ASP A 46 -20.79 17.10 -1.13
CA ASP A 46 -19.49 17.62 -1.54
C ASP A 46 -18.45 16.74 -0.86
N GLU A 47 -17.89 15.86 -1.68
CA GLU A 47 -16.75 15.01 -1.39
C GLU A 47 -15.76 15.74 -0.49
N ASN A 48 -15.36 15.11 0.62
CA ASN A 48 -14.30 15.60 1.48
C ASN A 48 -13.13 16.07 0.59
N ILE A 49 -12.84 17.38 0.57
CA ILE A 49 -11.88 18.02 -0.33
C ILE A 49 -10.52 17.33 -0.28
N LEU A 50 -10.15 16.80 0.90
CA LEU A 50 -8.95 16.01 1.07
C LEU A 50 -9.01 14.72 0.26
N ASN A 51 -10.13 14.02 0.31
CA ASN A 51 -10.33 12.80 -0.48
C ASN A 51 -10.45 13.09 -1.98
N THR A 52 -11.02 14.23 -2.38
CA THR A 52 -11.10 14.64 -3.81
C THR A 52 -9.71 14.88 -4.40
N PHE A 53 -8.82 15.53 -3.66
CA PHE A 53 -7.52 15.95 -4.19
C PHE A 53 -6.37 15.02 -3.83
N PHE A 54 -6.30 14.56 -2.59
CA PHE A 54 -5.21 13.74 -2.04
C PHE A 54 -5.64 12.28 -1.79
N GLY A 55 -6.93 11.97 -1.86
CA GLY A 55 -7.47 10.64 -1.60
C GLY A 55 -7.13 9.63 -2.68
N GLY A 56 -6.21 8.73 -2.35
CA GLY A 56 -5.91 7.52 -3.10
C GLY A 56 -6.41 6.27 -2.39
N GLU A 57 -6.26 5.13 -3.05
CA GLU A 57 -6.59 3.82 -2.49
C GLU A 57 -5.50 2.81 -2.85
N PHE A 58 -5.04 2.07 -1.85
CA PHE A 58 -4.18 0.91 -2.01
C PHE A 58 -5.02 -0.35 -2.18
N SER A 59 -4.50 -1.29 -2.96
CA SER A 59 -4.91 -2.69 -3.00
C SER A 59 -3.85 -3.52 -2.28
N ASN A 60 -4.19 -4.07 -1.12
CA ASN A 60 -3.37 -5.01 -0.36
C ASN A 60 -3.78 -6.44 -0.77
N GLU A 61 -2.90 -7.15 -1.48
CA GLU A 61 -3.16 -8.49 -2.00
C GLU A 61 -2.37 -9.54 -1.21
N LEU A 62 -3.03 -10.66 -0.88
CA LEU A 62 -2.41 -11.90 -0.43
C LEU A 62 -2.62 -12.96 -1.50
N VAL A 63 -1.53 -13.56 -1.98
CA VAL A 63 -1.58 -14.59 -3.03
C VAL A 63 -0.79 -15.82 -2.59
N ALA A 64 -1.42 -16.99 -2.63
CA ALA A 64 -0.78 -18.27 -2.31
C ALA A 64 -1.12 -19.34 -3.35
N GLU A 65 -0.48 -20.50 -3.23
CA GLU A 65 -0.74 -21.63 -4.12
C GLU A 65 -2.19 -22.13 -4.05
N GLY A 66 -2.64 -22.76 -5.14
CA GLY A 66 -3.99 -23.29 -5.28
C GLY A 66 -5.07 -22.21 -5.46
N ASP A 67 -4.77 -21.17 -6.23
CA ASP A 67 -5.65 -20.04 -6.55
C ASP A 67 -6.18 -19.26 -5.33
N ARG A 68 -5.44 -19.31 -4.21
CA ARG A 68 -5.78 -18.56 -2.99
C ARG A 68 -5.44 -17.09 -3.17
N TYR A 69 -6.47 -16.25 -3.05
CA TYR A 69 -6.37 -14.81 -3.24
C TYR A 69 -7.24 -14.08 -2.21
N SER A 70 -6.68 -13.04 -1.59
CA SER A 70 -7.42 -12.08 -0.78
C SER A 70 -6.99 -10.68 -1.14
N GLU A 71 -7.93 -9.75 -1.15
CA GLU A 71 -7.68 -8.34 -1.46
C GLU A 71 -8.42 -7.45 -0.48
N ARG A 72 -7.71 -6.44 0.04
CA ARG A 72 -8.28 -5.40 0.88
C ARG A 72 -7.90 -4.03 0.36
N PHE A 73 -8.91 -3.19 0.16
CA PHE A 73 -8.73 -1.79 -0.19
C PHE A 73 -8.46 -0.95 1.07
N GLU A 74 -7.53 -0.01 0.97
CA GLU A 74 -7.15 0.86 2.08
C GLU A 74 -6.95 2.30 1.57
N PRO A 75 -7.70 3.29 2.07
CA PRO A 75 -7.54 4.67 1.64
C PRO A 75 -6.22 5.26 2.13
N PHE A 76 -5.64 6.17 1.35
CA PHE A 76 -4.43 6.90 1.74
C PHE A 76 -4.47 8.35 1.27
N HIS A 77 -3.71 9.21 1.96
CA HIS A 77 -3.47 10.60 1.57
C HIS A 77 -2.02 10.87 1.13
N PHE A 78 -1.10 9.98 1.51
CA PHE A 78 0.31 10.03 1.12
C PHE A 78 0.90 8.62 1.08
N ILE A 79 1.98 8.44 0.34
CA ILE A 79 2.76 7.20 0.30
C ILE A 79 4.07 7.42 1.05
N SER A 80 4.39 6.57 2.02
CA SER A 80 5.68 6.62 2.72
C SER A 80 6.65 5.59 2.18
N VAL A 81 7.74 6.05 1.55
CA VAL A 81 8.73 5.19 0.89
C VAL A 81 10.03 5.09 1.70
N PRO A 82 10.67 3.91 1.76
CA PRO A 82 11.95 3.75 2.45
C PRO A 82 13.07 4.48 1.72
N VAL A 83 13.99 5.07 2.48
CA VAL A 83 15.18 5.77 1.94
C VAL A 83 16.46 5.00 2.21
N ARG A 84 16.55 4.25 3.32
CA ARG A 84 17.72 3.44 3.64
C ARG A 84 17.96 2.41 2.54
N ASP A 85 19.23 2.28 2.15
CA ASP A 85 19.70 1.36 1.11
C ASP A 85 19.04 1.57 -0.26
N ARG A 86 18.47 2.76 -0.52
CA ARG A 86 17.88 3.16 -1.80
C ARG A 86 18.54 4.44 -2.30
N LYS A 87 18.94 4.46 -3.56
CA LYS A 87 19.62 5.62 -4.16
C LYS A 87 18.64 6.67 -4.66
N ASN A 88 17.43 6.24 -5.04
CA ASN A 88 16.46 7.08 -5.69
C ASN A 88 15.02 6.60 -5.45
N LEU A 89 14.07 7.48 -5.76
CA LEU A 89 12.63 7.24 -5.58
C LEU A 89 12.13 6.01 -6.36
N LYS A 90 12.68 5.75 -7.54
CA LYS A 90 12.29 4.60 -8.35
C LYS A 90 12.63 3.29 -7.64
N GLU A 91 13.86 3.16 -7.13
CA GLU A 91 14.28 1.98 -6.37
C GLU A 91 13.41 1.75 -5.12
N SER A 92 13.01 2.83 -4.44
CA SER A 92 12.11 2.73 -3.29
C SER A 92 10.70 2.28 -3.67
N LEU A 93 10.14 2.82 -4.76
CA LEU A 93 8.80 2.44 -5.23
C LEU A 93 8.78 1.03 -5.83
N ASP A 94 9.83 0.63 -6.55
CA ASP A 94 10.00 -0.74 -7.08
C ASP A 94 9.96 -1.77 -5.94
N GLY A 95 10.74 -1.55 -4.88
CA GLY A 95 10.75 -2.43 -3.71
C GLY A 95 9.46 -2.36 -2.90
N TRP A 96 8.77 -1.21 -2.89
CA TRP A 96 7.49 -1.04 -2.19
C TRP A 96 6.38 -1.93 -2.78
N VAL A 97 6.31 -2.04 -4.11
CA VAL A 97 5.29 -2.88 -4.79
C VAL A 97 5.71 -4.34 -4.99
N GLU A 98 7.00 -4.66 -4.84
CA GLU A 98 7.51 -6.02 -4.96
C GLU A 98 6.88 -6.94 -3.92
N GLY A 99 6.58 -6.44 -2.73
CA GLY A 99 5.96 -7.21 -1.66
C GLY A 99 6.93 -8.14 -0.94
N GLU A 100 6.41 -8.98 -0.06
CA GLU A 100 7.17 -9.91 0.77
C GLU A 100 6.49 -11.28 0.85
N LYS A 101 7.29 -12.33 1.05
CA LYS A 101 6.78 -13.66 1.39
C LYS A 101 6.54 -13.74 2.89
N VAL A 102 5.32 -14.09 3.27
CA VAL A 102 4.89 -14.24 4.66
C VAL A 102 4.28 -15.62 4.87
N SER A 103 4.37 -16.13 6.09
CA SER A 103 3.59 -17.29 6.51
C SER A 103 2.19 -16.83 6.90
N TYR A 104 1.16 -17.22 6.15
CA TYR A 104 -0.23 -16.83 6.40
C TYR A 104 -1.13 -18.05 6.52
N THR A 105 -2.06 -18.01 7.47
CA THR A 105 -3.03 -19.07 7.72
C THR A 105 -4.33 -18.79 6.97
N TRP A 106 -4.66 -19.66 6.02
CA TRP A 106 -5.86 -19.63 5.21
C TRP A 106 -6.91 -20.59 5.76
N GLU A 107 -8.18 -20.23 5.64
CA GLU A 107 -9.30 -21.12 5.94
C GLU A 107 -9.61 -22.00 4.71
N LYS A 108 -9.67 -23.33 4.90
CA LYS A 108 -10.01 -24.28 3.84
C LYS A 108 -11.48 -24.09 3.47
N GLY A 109 -11.75 -23.50 2.31
CA GLY A 109 -13.10 -23.13 1.86
C GLY A 109 -13.17 -21.75 1.20
N SER A 110 -12.15 -20.91 1.37
CA SER A 110 -12.05 -19.60 0.71
C SER A 110 -11.67 -19.68 -0.78
N ASN A 111 -12.12 -20.71 -1.49
CA ASN A 111 -12.12 -20.66 -2.94
C ASN A 111 -13.27 -19.72 -3.33
N SER A 112 -12.93 -18.53 -3.84
CA SER A 112 -13.91 -17.58 -4.36
C SER A 112 -14.64 -18.16 -5.59
N LYS A 113 -15.65 -19.00 -5.36
CA LYS A 113 -16.67 -19.32 -6.34
C LYS A 113 -18.01 -19.44 -5.62
N THR A 114 -18.74 -18.32 -5.63
CA THR A 114 -20.19 -18.28 -5.50
C THR A 114 -20.79 -19.24 -6.53
N GLY A 115 -21.17 -20.43 -6.09
CA GLY A 115 -21.79 -21.44 -6.92
C GLY A 115 -22.41 -22.48 -6.01
N ASN A 116 -23.74 -22.41 -5.89
CA ASN A 116 -24.58 -23.37 -5.18
C ASN A 116 -24.08 -24.81 -5.39
N ASP A 117 -23.67 -25.48 -4.31
CA ASP A 117 -23.85 -26.92 -4.25
C ASP A 117 -24.07 -27.39 -2.82
N THR A 118 -25.10 -28.21 -2.69
CA THR A 118 -25.63 -28.83 -1.48
C THR A 118 -24.81 -30.06 -1.12
N GLY A 119 -24.33 -30.17 0.13
CA GLY A 119 -23.97 -31.49 0.68
C GLY A 119 -23.01 -31.50 1.87
N ASN A 120 -23.59 -31.77 3.05
CA ASN A 120 -22.97 -32.28 4.28
C ASN A 120 -21.78 -31.52 4.88
N ASP A 121 -22.13 -30.63 5.82
CA ASP A 121 -21.20 -29.94 6.73
C ASP A 121 -20.68 -30.90 7.81
N ASP A 122 -19.47 -31.42 7.57
CA ASP A 122 -18.53 -31.73 8.65
C ASP A 122 -17.68 -30.47 8.84
N ASP A 123 -18.19 -29.54 9.65
CA ASP A 123 -17.62 -28.23 9.99
C ASP A 123 -16.31 -28.36 10.77
N SER A 124 -15.29 -28.93 10.13
CA SER A 124 -13.91 -28.71 10.53
C SER A 124 -13.39 -27.51 9.75
N GLU A 125 -13.32 -26.36 10.42
CA GLU A 125 -12.56 -25.19 9.97
C GLU A 125 -11.07 -25.57 9.88
N GLU A 126 -10.70 -26.33 8.86
CA GLU A 126 -9.33 -26.78 8.70
C GLU A 126 -8.50 -25.59 8.21
N LYS A 127 -7.66 -25.08 9.09
CA LYS A 127 -6.77 -23.95 8.82
C LYS A 127 -5.46 -24.47 8.23
N VAL A 128 -5.05 -23.92 7.08
CA VAL A 128 -3.81 -24.28 6.41
C VAL A 128 -2.85 -23.09 6.40
N THR A 129 -1.63 -23.30 6.89
CA THR A 129 -0.60 -22.26 6.87
C THR A 129 0.30 -22.47 5.66
N LEU A 130 0.43 -21.44 4.82
CA LEU A 130 1.15 -21.50 3.55
C LEU A 130 2.06 -20.28 3.38
N GLU A 131 3.13 -20.46 2.61
CA GLU A 131 3.88 -19.34 2.07
C GLU A 131 2.95 -18.51 1.17
N THR A 132 2.82 -17.23 1.50
CA THR A 132 1.88 -16.30 0.88
C THR A 132 2.64 -15.05 0.48
N HIS A 133 2.43 -14.61 -0.75
CA HIS A 133 3.01 -13.38 -1.25
C HIS A 133 2.09 -12.20 -0.90
N LYS A 134 2.53 -11.37 0.06
CA LYS A 134 1.85 -10.15 0.48
C LYS A 134 2.41 -8.98 -0.32
N ARG A 135 1.56 -8.27 -1.05
CA ARG A 135 1.97 -7.15 -1.89
C ARG A 135 0.96 -6.02 -1.85
N ILE A 136 1.43 -4.82 -2.19
CA ILE A 136 0.63 -3.61 -2.24
C ILE A 136 0.74 -2.99 -3.63
N SER A 137 -0.35 -2.42 -4.12
CA SER A 137 -0.39 -1.63 -5.35
C SER A 137 -1.40 -0.49 -5.20
N ILE A 138 -1.38 0.48 -6.11
CA ILE A 138 -2.34 1.58 -6.12
C ILE A 138 -3.56 1.16 -6.94
N SER A 139 -4.75 1.07 -6.32
CA SER A 139 -6.03 0.86 -7.04
C SER A 139 -6.60 2.18 -7.55
N LYS A 140 -6.45 3.26 -6.78
CA LYS A 140 -6.85 4.62 -7.18
C LYS A 140 -5.72 5.60 -6.89
N LEU A 141 -5.21 6.24 -7.93
CA LEU A 141 -4.21 7.30 -7.81
C LEU A 141 -4.89 8.65 -7.53
N PRO A 142 -4.44 9.44 -6.53
CA PRO A 142 -4.99 10.77 -6.28
C PRO A 142 -4.56 11.78 -7.34
N ALA A 143 -5.28 12.90 -7.43
CA ALA A 143 -4.91 14.02 -8.32
C ALA A 143 -3.59 14.69 -7.89
N TYR A 144 -3.38 14.82 -6.57
CA TYR A 144 -2.15 15.28 -5.97
C TYR A 144 -1.57 14.20 -5.07
N LEU A 145 -0.42 13.65 -5.47
CA LEU A 145 0.27 12.63 -4.71
C LEU A 145 1.33 13.25 -3.80
N ILE A 146 1.21 12.98 -2.50
CA ILE A 146 2.26 13.29 -1.52
C ILE A 146 3.12 12.05 -1.31
N ILE A 147 4.42 12.19 -1.53
CA ILE A 147 5.41 11.15 -1.24
C ILE A 147 6.23 11.57 -0.03
N HIS A 148 6.06 10.83 1.06
CA HIS A 148 6.85 10.97 2.26
C HIS A 148 8.10 10.10 2.18
N LEU A 149 9.27 10.71 2.24
CA LEU A 149 10.54 10.00 2.33
C LEU A 149 10.81 9.64 3.79
N LYS A 150 10.77 8.35 4.14
CA LYS A 150 11.05 7.85 5.50
C LYS A 150 12.53 8.04 5.85
N ARG A 151 12.90 9.26 6.20
CA ARG A 151 14.27 9.66 6.59
C ARG A 151 14.52 9.53 8.08
N PHE A 152 13.51 9.21 8.87
CA PHE A 152 13.67 8.93 10.28
C PHE A 152 13.43 7.45 10.53
N GLU A 153 14.36 6.82 11.24
CA GLU A 153 14.26 5.42 11.62
C GLU A 153 14.65 5.23 13.08
N PHE A 154 14.07 4.22 13.72
CA PHE A 154 14.41 3.89 15.10
C PHE A 154 15.61 2.95 15.12
N ASP A 155 16.72 3.41 15.68
CA ASP A 155 17.90 2.59 15.96
C ASP A 155 17.65 1.85 17.28
N PHE A 156 17.32 0.56 17.19
CA PHE A 156 17.03 -0.28 18.36
C PHE A 156 18.26 -0.54 19.24
N GLU A 157 19.47 -0.44 18.70
CA GLU A 157 20.69 -0.62 19.50
C GLU A 157 20.94 0.60 20.39
N LYS A 158 20.74 1.80 19.83
CA LYS A 158 20.92 3.07 20.54
C LYS A 158 19.65 3.57 21.23
N MET A 159 18.51 2.91 21.02
CA MET A 159 17.19 3.28 21.53
C MET A 159 16.82 4.74 21.22
N GLN A 160 17.11 5.19 19.99
CA GLN A 160 16.85 6.56 19.56
C GLN A 160 16.46 6.64 18.08
N GLN A 161 15.74 7.71 17.72
CA GLN A 161 15.45 8.03 16.33
C GLN A 161 16.69 8.61 15.65
N ILE A 162 17.07 8.06 14.51
CA ILE A 162 18.19 8.53 13.69
C ILE A 162 17.67 9.11 12.38
N LYS A 163 18.34 10.17 11.91
CA LYS A 163 18.07 10.79 10.62
C LYS A 163 18.99 10.24 9.53
N LEU A 164 18.40 9.83 8.42
CA LEU A 164 19.09 9.40 7.21
C LEU A 164 19.47 10.63 6.38
N HIS A 165 20.78 10.85 6.27
CA HIS A 165 21.37 11.98 5.56
C HIS A 165 21.85 11.64 4.15
N ASP A 166 21.74 10.37 3.74
CA ASP A 166 22.23 9.92 2.45
C ASP A 166 21.52 10.63 1.29
N ARG A 167 22.29 10.82 0.21
CA ARG A 167 21.80 11.38 -1.04
C ARG A 167 20.68 10.48 -1.56
N PHE A 168 19.56 11.09 -1.90
CA PHE A 168 18.40 10.42 -2.46
C PHE A 168 17.89 11.25 -3.63
N GLU A 169 17.79 10.64 -4.80
CA GLU A 169 17.39 11.32 -6.01
C GLU A 169 15.91 11.08 -6.29
N PHE A 170 15.21 12.11 -6.77
CA PHE A 170 13.84 12.01 -7.25
C PHE A 170 13.72 12.77 -8.57
N PRO A 171 12.98 12.21 -9.55
CA PRO A 171 12.85 12.83 -10.85
C PRO A 171 11.86 14.01 -10.80
N THR A 172 11.96 14.90 -11.79
CA THR A 172 10.96 15.96 -12.01
C THR A 172 9.65 15.39 -12.55
N GLU A 173 9.72 14.34 -13.37
CA GLU A 173 8.57 13.61 -13.90
C GLU A 173 8.58 12.18 -13.36
N LEU A 174 7.47 11.75 -12.79
CA LEU A 174 7.32 10.43 -12.17
C LEU A 174 6.16 9.68 -12.81
N ASP A 175 6.47 8.60 -13.52
CA ASP A 175 5.45 7.66 -14.00
C ASP A 175 5.02 6.74 -12.86
N MET A 176 3.76 6.88 -12.44
CA MET A 176 3.16 6.05 -11.39
C MET A 176 2.46 4.80 -11.91
N TYR A 177 2.25 4.69 -13.23
CA TYR A 177 1.55 3.54 -13.83
C TYR A 177 2.15 2.18 -13.44
N PRO A 178 3.49 1.99 -13.40
CA PRO A 178 4.08 0.72 -12.98
C PRO A 178 3.72 0.30 -11.55
N TYR A 179 3.28 1.21 -10.69
CA TYR A 179 2.94 0.94 -9.29
C TYR A 179 1.42 0.82 -9.06
N THR A 180 0.60 0.97 -10.10
CA THR A 180 -0.84 0.69 -10.03
C THR A 180 -1.12 -0.80 -10.16
N LYS A 181 -2.33 -1.21 -9.74
CA LYS A 181 -2.80 -2.58 -9.87
C LYS A 181 -2.73 -3.06 -11.32
N GLU A 182 -3.12 -2.21 -12.28
CA GLU A 182 -3.08 -2.51 -13.72
C GLU A 182 -1.65 -2.69 -14.22
N GLY A 183 -0.74 -1.76 -13.92
CA GLY A 183 0.64 -1.85 -14.35
C GLY A 183 1.36 -3.07 -13.78
N GLN A 184 1.06 -3.42 -12.52
CA GLN A 184 1.56 -4.63 -11.88
C GLN A 184 1.03 -5.92 -12.52
N GLN A 185 -0.27 -5.97 -12.85
CA GLN A 185 -0.86 -7.10 -13.57
C GLN A 185 -0.23 -7.28 -14.96
N GLU A 186 -0.02 -6.19 -15.70
CA GLU A 186 0.65 -6.24 -17.00
C GLU A 186 2.08 -6.74 -16.89
N LYS A 187 2.85 -6.23 -15.93
CA LYS A 187 4.23 -6.67 -15.68
C LYS A 187 4.29 -8.18 -15.42
N ARG A 188 3.35 -8.71 -14.63
CA ARG A 188 3.24 -10.15 -14.33
C ARG A 188 2.89 -10.97 -15.57
N LYS A 189 1.89 -10.54 -16.35
CA LYS A 189 1.51 -11.20 -17.62
C LYS A 189 2.67 -11.25 -18.62
N ARG A 190 3.46 -10.17 -18.72
CA ARG A 190 4.65 -10.14 -19.58
C ARG A 190 5.70 -11.14 -19.09
N SER A 191 5.98 -11.19 -17.79
CA SER A 191 6.96 -12.14 -17.24
C SER A 191 6.59 -13.62 -17.42
N THR A 192 5.30 -13.97 -17.42
CA THR A 192 4.86 -15.35 -17.68
C THR A 192 4.95 -15.70 -19.17
N SER A 193 4.67 -14.75 -20.07
CA SER A 193 4.80 -14.97 -21.53
C SER A 193 6.25 -15.16 -22.00
N THR A 194 7.23 -14.50 -21.39
CA THR A 194 8.64 -14.63 -21.77
C THR A 194 9.30 -15.92 -21.25
N ALA A 195 8.74 -16.54 -20.22
CA ALA A 195 9.23 -17.82 -19.69
C ALA A 195 8.86 -19.03 -20.58
N ASP A 196 7.78 -18.94 -21.36
CA ASP A 196 7.27 -20.04 -22.18
C ASP A 196 7.97 -20.16 -23.55
N ASP A 197 8.61 -19.08 -24.04
CA ASP A 197 9.32 -19.03 -25.33
C ASP A 197 10.75 -19.62 -25.29
N GLY A 198 11.23 -20.04 -24.10
CA GLY A 198 12.59 -20.57 -23.89
C GLY A 198 12.75 -22.09 -24.02
N THR A 199 11.67 -22.86 -24.14
CA THR A 199 11.74 -24.33 -24.16
C THR A 199 11.90 -24.86 -25.59
N ILE A 200 13.14 -24.84 -26.11
CA ILE A 200 13.49 -25.55 -27.35
C ILE A 200 13.28 -27.05 -27.12
N LYS A 201 12.23 -27.63 -27.71
CA LYS A 201 12.04 -29.09 -27.80
C LYS A 201 13.22 -29.70 -28.57
N PRO A 202 13.94 -30.69 -28.04
CA PRO A 202 14.95 -31.38 -28.84
C PRO A 202 14.26 -32.14 -29.97
N LEU A 203 14.61 -31.79 -31.21
CA LEU A 203 14.25 -32.52 -32.41
C LEU A 203 14.83 -33.94 -32.30
N LEU A 204 13.97 -34.90 -31.99
CA LEU A 204 14.26 -36.32 -32.20
C LEU A 204 14.47 -36.52 -33.71
N LYS A 205 15.72 -36.72 -34.10
CA LYS A 205 16.05 -37.27 -35.43
C LYS A 205 15.78 -38.77 -35.39
N SER A 206 14.95 -39.19 -36.34
CA SER A 206 14.60 -40.57 -36.73
C SER A 206 15.83 -41.44 -37.03
#